data_AF-A0A100W9I2-F1
#
_entry.id   AF-A0A100W9I2-F1
#
_cell.length_a   1.000
_cell.length_b   1.000
_cell.length_c   1.000
_cell.angle_alpha   90.00
_cell.angle_beta   90.00
_cell.angle_gamma   90.00
#
_symmetry.space_group_name_H-M   'P 1'
#
loop_
_entity.id
_entity.type
_entity.pdbx_description
1 polymer ?
#
loop_
_entity_poly.entity_id
_entity_poly.type
_entity_poly.pdbx_seq_one_letter_code
_entity_poly.pdbx_strand_id
1 'polypeptide(L)'
;AKGERVLTGDSFFHLSGLGEPGALAGLNLCGAGRVVCLIDPVGDVYACPFAIHEKFLAGNVLTSNGFADVWQNSKLFGELRNPTTGGACASCAHFDSCRGGCMAAKFFTGLPMDGPDPECVQGYGESALSVERSIPRPAVDHSRSLPLTVLKKPRRVCDVNPVGELL
;
A
#
# COMPACT_ATOMS: atom_id res chain seq x y z
N ALA A 1 -19.81 -17.26 11.26
CA ALA A 1 -19.69 -16.09 10.35
C ALA A 1 -19.34 -16.59 8.95
N LYS A 2 -19.84 -15.98 7.86
CA LYS A 2 -19.63 -16.47 6.48
C LYS A 2 -18.26 -16.10 5.87
N GLY A 3 -17.30 -15.66 6.69
CA GLY A 3 -16.00 -15.13 6.24
C GLY A 3 -15.11 -16.15 5.52
N GLU A 4 -15.22 -17.44 5.84
CA GLU A 4 -14.46 -18.53 5.19
C GLU A 4 -14.72 -18.68 3.69
N ARG A 5 -15.78 -18.06 3.16
CA ARG A 5 -16.14 -18.09 1.73
C ARG A 5 -15.76 -16.82 0.98
N VAL A 6 -15.13 -15.86 1.65
CA VAL A 6 -14.70 -14.59 1.05
C VAL A 6 -13.26 -14.77 0.57
N LEU A 7 -13.10 -15.00 -0.73
CA LEU A 7 -11.80 -15.15 -1.41
C LEU A 7 -11.18 -13.81 -1.82
N THR A 8 -11.86 -12.68 -1.55
CA THR A 8 -11.39 -11.37 -1.95
C THR A 8 -10.34 -10.87 -0.94
N GLY A 9 -9.16 -10.55 -1.45
CA GLY A 9 -8.01 -10.07 -0.67
C GLY A 9 -8.17 -8.64 -0.12
N ASP A 10 -9.35 -8.02 -0.24
CA ASP A 10 -9.72 -6.73 0.35
C ASP A 10 -9.93 -6.83 1.88
N SER A 11 -10.09 -8.06 2.40
CA SER A 11 -10.19 -8.37 3.82
C SER A 11 -8.82 -8.40 4.55
N PHE A 12 -7.72 -8.05 3.86
CA PHE A 12 -6.34 -8.15 4.38
C PHE A 12 -6.12 -7.45 5.73
N PHE A 13 -6.87 -6.38 6.00
CA PHE A 13 -6.77 -5.62 7.25
C PHE A 13 -7.53 -6.24 8.44
N HIS A 14 -8.43 -7.21 8.20
CA HIS A 14 -9.33 -7.75 9.23
C HIS A 14 -8.95 -9.14 9.76
N LEU A 15 -7.97 -9.83 9.16
CA LEU A 15 -7.72 -11.26 9.43
C LEU A 15 -6.36 -11.58 10.06
N SER A 16 -5.49 -10.60 10.31
CA SER A 16 -4.14 -10.83 10.85
C SER A 16 -4.01 -10.57 12.36
N GLY A 17 -5.03 -9.98 13.00
CA GLY A 17 -4.91 -9.48 14.38
C GLY A 17 -5.17 -10.49 15.50
N LEU A 18 -5.98 -11.53 15.26
CA LEU A 18 -6.38 -12.48 16.30
C LEU A 18 -6.09 -13.90 15.82
N GLY A 19 -5.04 -14.49 16.37
CA GLY A 19 -4.48 -15.80 16.02
C GLY A 19 -5.36 -17.00 16.39
N GLU A 20 -6.60 -17.02 15.93
CA GLU A 20 -7.43 -18.21 15.94
C GLU A 20 -6.88 -19.26 14.94
N PRO A 21 -7.08 -20.57 15.21
CA PRO A 21 -6.73 -21.62 14.26
C PRO A 21 -7.55 -21.44 12.97
N GLY A 22 -6.88 -21.03 11.88
CA GLY A 22 -7.55 -20.69 10.61
C GLY A 22 -7.08 -19.40 9.95
N ALA A 23 -6.21 -18.62 10.62
CA ALA A 23 -5.47 -17.55 9.94
C ALA A 23 -4.71 -18.15 8.73
N LEU A 24 -5.07 -17.71 7.52
CA LEU A 24 -4.44 -18.20 6.31
C LEU A 24 -2.95 -17.83 6.34
N ALA A 25 -2.10 -18.87 6.26
CA ALA A 25 -0.66 -18.70 6.29
C ALA A 25 -0.21 -17.70 5.21
N GLY A 26 0.48 -16.65 5.62
CA GLY A 26 1.00 -15.62 4.72
C GLY A 26 0.15 -14.35 4.58
N LEU A 27 -1.04 -14.27 5.17
CA LEU A 27 -1.80 -13.00 5.23
C LEU A 27 -1.18 -11.94 6.15
N ASN A 28 -0.21 -12.32 6.95
CA ASN A 28 0.58 -11.41 7.77
C ASN A 28 1.83 -10.86 7.05
N LEU A 29 1.99 -11.17 5.75
CA LEU A 29 3.05 -10.65 4.90
C LEU A 29 2.57 -9.45 4.08
N CYS A 30 3.46 -8.51 3.77
CA CYS A 30 3.18 -7.46 2.82
C CYS A 30 2.80 -8.06 1.45
N GLY A 31 1.57 -7.81 1.00
CA GLY A 31 1.04 -8.34 -0.26
C GLY A 31 1.50 -7.61 -1.52
N ALA A 32 2.23 -6.49 -1.40
CA ALA A 32 2.59 -5.64 -2.52
C ALA A 32 3.42 -6.36 -3.59
N GLY A 33 2.95 -6.35 -4.84
CA GLY A 33 3.55 -7.10 -5.94
C GLY A 33 3.52 -8.63 -5.78
N ARG A 34 2.91 -9.17 -4.71
CA ARG A 34 2.79 -10.61 -4.42
C ARG A 34 1.37 -11.13 -4.65
N VAL A 35 0.40 -10.44 -4.06
CA VAL A 35 -1.03 -10.78 -4.10
C VAL A 35 -1.91 -9.57 -4.41
N VAL A 36 -1.33 -8.37 -4.42
CA VAL A 36 -2.01 -7.12 -4.78
C VAL A 36 -1.09 -6.22 -5.61
N CYS A 37 -1.69 -5.48 -6.53
CA CYS A 37 -1.13 -4.28 -7.18
C CYS A 37 -2.28 -3.31 -7.47
N LEU A 38 -1.94 -2.06 -7.80
CA LEU A 38 -2.88 -1.07 -8.32
C LEU A 38 -2.58 -0.88 -9.81
N ILE A 39 -3.60 -0.82 -10.65
CA ILE A 39 -3.51 -0.29 -12.01
C ILE A 39 -4.34 0.99 -12.02
N ASP A 40 -3.74 2.12 -12.38
CA ASP A 40 -4.42 3.41 -12.38
C ASP A 40 -5.13 3.69 -13.72
N PRO A 41 -5.86 4.83 -13.84
CA PRO A 41 -6.60 5.16 -15.06
C PRO A 41 -5.77 5.38 -16.32
N VAL A 42 -4.46 5.65 -16.21
CA VAL A 42 -3.56 5.80 -17.36
C VAL A 42 -2.79 4.51 -17.67
N GLY A 43 -3.03 3.46 -16.88
CA GLY A 43 -2.48 2.13 -17.06
C GLY A 43 -1.20 1.87 -16.28
N ASP A 44 -0.75 2.80 -15.45
CA ASP A 44 0.43 2.61 -14.61
C ASP A 44 0.13 1.59 -13.52
N VAL A 45 1.09 0.68 -13.31
CA VAL A 45 0.96 -0.44 -12.37
C VAL A 45 1.85 -0.18 -11.17
N TYR A 46 1.26 0.03 -10.01
CA TYR A 46 1.97 0.23 -8.74
C TYR A 46 1.89 -1.02 -7.87
N ALA A 47 2.92 -1.26 -7.06
CA ALA A 47 2.98 -2.45 -6.20
C ALA A 47 1.88 -2.52 -5.12
N CYS A 48 1.35 -1.38 -4.68
CA CYS A 48 0.38 -1.31 -3.60
C CYS A 48 -0.57 -0.12 -3.84
N PRO A 49 -1.88 -0.25 -3.57
CA PRO A 49 -2.82 0.86 -3.69
C PRO A 49 -2.53 2.02 -2.73
N PHE A 50 -1.78 1.76 -1.65
CA PHE A 50 -1.33 2.78 -0.70
C PHE A 50 0.07 3.32 -1.04
N ALA A 51 0.67 2.89 -2.15
CA ALA A 51 2.01 3.27 -2.57
C ALA A 51 2.06 3.77 -4.01
N ILE A 52 1.24 4.78 -4.32
CA ILE A 52 1.18 5.44 -5.62
C ILE A 52 2.32 6.47 -5.72
N HIS A 53 3.52 5.97 -5.97
CA HIS A 53 4.75 6.76 -6.06
C HIS A 53 5.69 6.10 -7.07
N GLU A 54 6.51 6.89 -7.77
CA GLU A 54 7.43 6.41 -8.82
C GLU A 54 8.34 5.25 -8.36
N LYS A 55 8.82 5.29 -7.12
CA LYS A 55 9.61 4.21 -6.48
C LYS A 55 8.89 2.84 -6.48
N PHE A 56 7.56 2.84 -6.52
CA PHE A 56 6.73 1.64 -6.53
C PHE A 56 6.01 1.42 -7.86
N LEU A 57 6.37 2.16 -8.91
CA LEU A 57 5.90 1.95 -10.28
C LEU A 57 6.61 0.75 -10.90
N ALA A 58 5.85 -0.26 -11.29
CA ALA A 58 6.35 -1.50 -11.87
C ALA A 58 6.38 -1.50 -13.40
N GLY A 59 5.58 -0.63 -14.03
CA GLY A 59 5.41 -0.53 -15.47
C GLY A 59 4.04 0.04 -15.82
N ASN A 60 3.65 -0.07 -17.09
CA ASN A 60 2.34 0.38 -17.57
C ASN A 60 1.74 -0.67 -18.53
N VAL A 61 0.47 -1.03 -18.34
CA VAL A 61 -0.17 -2.11 -19.08
C VAL A 61 -0.26 -1.87 -20.59
N LEU A 62 -0.23 -0.61 -21.03
CA LEU A 62 -0.33 -0.22 -22.43
C LEU A 62 1.03 -0.24 -23.14
N THR A 63 2.13 -0.07 -22.40
CA THR A 63 3.48 0.11 -22.98
C THR A 63 4.47 -0.97 -22.57
N SER A 64 4.14 -1.80 -21.58
CA SER A 64 5.02 -2.83 -21.00
C SER A 64 4.54 -4.25 -21.33
N ASN A 65 4.19 -4.52 -22.59
CA ASN A 65 3.73 -5.85 -23.05
C ASN A 65 2.52 -6.44 -22.29
N GLY A 66 1.67 -5.59 -21.71
CA GLY A 66 0.47 -6.01 -20.99
C GLY A 66 0.69 -6.32 -19.51
N PHE A 67 -0.42 -6.49 -18.78
CA PHE A 67 -0.40 -6.73 -17.34
C PHE A 67 0.38 -7.99 -16.93
N ALA A 68 0.28 -9.07 -17.71
CA ALA A 68 0.95 -10.33 -17.40
C ALA A 68 2.47 -10.17 -17.34
N ASP A 69 3.04 -9.38 -18.26
CA ASP A 69 4.49 -9.12 -18.29
C ASP A 69 4.92 -8.26 -17.10
N VAL A 70 4.20 -7.17 -16.82
CA VAL A 70 4.47 -6.35 -15.63
C VAL A 70 4.36 -7.17 -14.34
N TRP A 71 3.32 -8.02 -14.22
CA TRP A 71 3.12 -8.85 -13.04
C TRP A 71 4.24 -9.88 -12.88
N GLN A 72 4.64 -10.59 -13.93
CA GLN A 72 5.58 -11.70 -13.81
C GLN A 72 7.04 -11.24 -13.83
N ASN A 73 7.35 -10.25 -14.65
CA ASN A 73 8.72 -9.92 -15.06
C ASN A 73 9.19 -8.53 -14.60
N SER A 74 8.34 -7.70 -13.97
CA SER A 74 8.83 -6.41 -13.47
C SER A 74 9.91 -6.61 -12.42
N LYS A 75 11.02 -5.88 -12.59
CA LYS A 75 12.14 -5.89 -11.66
C LYS A 75 11.69 -5.56 -10.23
N LEU A 76 10.84 -4.54 -10.09
CA LEU A 76 10.29 -4.12 -8.81
C LEU A 76 9.51 -5.24 -8.11
N PHE A 77 8.59 -5.92 -8.79
CA PHE A 77 7.85 -7.01 -8.14
C PHE A 77 8.74 -8.19 -7.82
N GLY A 78 9.73 -8.49 -8.68
CA GLY A 78 10.78 -9.45 -8.37
C GLY A 78 11.49 -9.11 -7.05
N GLU A 79 11.96 -7.87 -6.89
CA GLU A 79 12.60 -7.40 -5.66
C GLU A 79 11.68 -7.47 -4.45
N LEU A 80 10.44 -6.99 -4.58
CA LEU A 80 9.47 -7.00 -3.49
C LEU A 80 9.05 -8.39 -3.07
N ARG A 81 9.11 -9.39 -3.96
CA ARG A 81 8.81 -10.79 -3.63
C ARG A 81 9.88 -11.43 -2.76
N ASN A 82 11.13 -10.97 -2.85
CA ASN A 82 12.23 -11.49 -2.06
C ASN A 82 12.11 -11.11 -0.57
N PRO A 83 12.61 -11.95 0.35
CA PRO A 83 12.67 -11.62 1.77
C PRO A 83 13.51 -10.35 1.98
N THR A 84 12.92 -9.35 2.62
CA THR A 84 13.59 -8.10 3.00
C THR A 84 13.43 -7.94 4.50
N THR A 85 14.40 -8.43 5.26
CA THR A 85 14.45 -8.27 6.71
C THR A 85 15.75 -7.58 7.09
N GLY A 86 15.64 -6.47 7.83
CA GLY A 86 16.78 -5.74 8.37
C GLY A 86 16.40 -5.01 9.66
N GLY A 87 17.32 -4.17 10.14
CA GLY A 87 17.14 -3.37 11.35
C GLY A 87 16.67 -4.17 12.57
N ALA A 88 15.79 -3.56 13.36
CA ALA A 88 15.21 -4.19 14.57
C ALA A 88 14.39 -5.45 14.26
N CYS A 89 13.92 -5.63 13.02
CA CYS A 89 13.11 -6.79 12.63
C CYS A 89 13.96 -8.06 12.42
N ALA A 90 15.26 -7.93 12.13
CA ALA A 90 16.14 -9.07 11.85
C ALA A 90 16.34 -10.00 13.06
N SER A 91 16.28 -9.47 14.28
CA SER A 91 16.43 -10.22 15.53
C SER A 91 15.17 -10.21 16.39
N CYS A 92 14.03 -9.73 15.85
CA CYS A 92 12.78 -9.63 16.61
C CYS A 92 12.15 -11.02 16.83
N ALA A 93 11.92 -11.39 18.09
CA ALA A 93 11.27 -12.65 18.47
C ALA A 93 9.84 -12.80 17.91
N HIS A 94 9.19 -11.70 17.52
CA HIS A 94 7.84 -11.68 16.96
C HIS A 94 7.81 -11.50 15.44
N PHE A 95 8.96 -11.62 14.76
CA PHE A 95 9.04 -11.41 13.32
C PHE A 95 8.08 -12.31 12.52
N ASP A 96 7.91 -13.57 12.94
CA ASP A 96 7.00 -14.50 12.24
C ASP A 96 5.53 -14.08 12.33
N SER A 97 5.15 -13.23 13.29
CA SER A 97 3.78 -12.74 13.47
C SER A 97 3.46 -11.56 12.55
N CYS A 98 4.36 -10.60 12.34
CA CYS A 98 4.09 -9.38 11.55
C CYS A 98 4.94 -9.22 10.29
N ARG A 99 6.03 -9.99 10.17
CA ARG A 99 6.97 -9.99 9.04
C ARG A 99 7.53 -8.60 8.69
N GLY A 100 7.66 -7.74 9.70
CA GLY A 100 8.17 -6.37 9.53
C GLY A 100 7.13 -5.34 9.07
N GLY A 101 5.86 -5.70 8.93
CA GLY A 101 4.75 -4.77 8.72
C GLY A 101 4.64 -4.16 7.31
N CYS A 102 3.95 -3.01 7.23
CA CYS A 102 3.55 -2.33 6.02
C CYS A 102 4.67 -1.48 5.43
N MET A 103 5.11 -1.83 4.22
CA MET A 103 6.15 -1.07 3.52
C MET A 103 5.72 0.36 3.12
N ALA A 104 4.43 0.54 2.80
CA ALA A 104 3.90 1.84 2.41
C ALA A 104 3.90 2.81 3.60
N ALA A 105 3.50 2.32 4.79
CA ALA A 105 3.53 3.10 6.02
C ALA A 105 4.95 3.57 6.34
N LYS A 106 5.95 2.68 6.24
CA LYS A 106 7.36 3.05 6.39
C LYS A 106 7.76 4.15 5.41
N PHE A 107 7.50 3.95 4.12
CA PHE A 107 7.91 4.89 3.09
C PHE A 107 7.31 6.28 3.30
N PHE A 108 5.99 6.40 3.48
CA PHE A 108 5.33 7.71 3.63
C PHE A 108 5.51 8.35 5.01
N THR A 109 6.08 7.65 5.99
CA THR A 109 6.54 8.26 7.25
C THR A 109 8.04 8.57 7.23
N GLY A 110 8.71 8.36 6.08
CA GLY A 110 10.14 8.61 5.92
C GLY A 110 11.05 7.59 6.60
N LEU A 111 10.52 6.43 6.99
CA LEU A 111 11.30 5.32 7.52
C LEU A 111 11.93 4.50 6.38
N PRO A 112 13.12 3.90 6.61
CA PRO A 112 13.74 3.03 5.63
C PRO A 112 12.94 1.72 5.45
N MET A 113 13.05 1.08 4.28
CA MET A 113 12.26 -0.11 3.93
C MET A 113 12.55 -1.31 4.85
N ASP A 114 13.79 -1.43 5.30
CA ASP A 114 14.28 -2.42 6.26
C ASP A 114 14.13 -1.96 7.73
N GLY A 115 13.55 -0.78 7.96
CA GLY A 115 13.19 -0.27 9.27
C GLY A 115 11.93 -0.93 9.85
N PRO A 116 11.59 -0.63 11.11
CA PRO A 116 10.35 -1.10 11.73
C PRO A 116 9.12 -0.44 11.09
N ASP A 117 7.97 -1.10 11.19
CA ASP A 117 6.69 -0.45 10.93
C ASP A 117 6.47 0.71 11.93
N PRO A 118 5.95 1.87 11.51
CA PRO A 118 5.52 2.95 12.41
C PRO A 118 4.70 2.48 13.63
N GLU A 119 3.81 1.50 13.41
CA GLU A 119 2.90 0.93 14.40
C GLU A 119 3.46 -0.37 15.03
N CYS A 120 4.78 -0.55 15.00
CA CYS A 120 5.41 -1.71 15.63
C CYS A 120 5.07 -1.76 17.13
N VAL A 121 4.38 -2.82 17.55
CA VAL A 121 3.93 -3.04 18.93
C VAL A 121 5.05 -3.10 19.98
N GLN A 122 6.31 -3.28 19.54
CA GLN A 122 7.49 -3.28 20.41
C GLN A 122 8.04 -1.86 20.65
N GLY A 123 7.45 -0.81 20.05
CA GLY A 123 7.89 0.59 20.19
C GLY A 123 9.09 0.99 19.31
N TYR A 124 9.61 0.08 18.48
CA TYR A 124 10.70 0.41 17.56
C TYR A 124 10.30 1.43 16.49
N GLY A 125 9.03 1.41 16.07
CA GLY A 125 8.46 2.37 15.13
C GLY A 125 8.50 3.79 15.71
N GLU A 126 7.86 3.99 16.86
CA GLU A 126 7.90 5.25 17.61
C GLU A 126 9.32 5.78 17.82
N SER A 127 10.25 4.92 18.24
CA SER A 127 11.65 5.30 18.42
C SER A 127 12.28 5.81 17.12
N ALA A 128 12.06 5.11 16.00
CA ALA A 128 12.54 5.57 14.69
C ALA A 128 11.83 6.86 14.23
N LEU A 129 10.57 7.04 14.63
CA LEU A 129 9.77 8.23 14.37
C LEU A 129 10.14 9.45 15.25
N SER A 130 11.08 9.32 16.18
CA SER A 130 11.54 10.45 17.01
C SER A 130 12.63 11.30 16.33
N VAL A 131 13.29 10.76 15.31
CA VAL A 131 14.42 11.40 14.61
C VAL A 131 13.93 12.17 13.40
N GLU A 132 14.62 13.26 13.03
CA GLU A 132 14.35 14.01 11.81
C GLU A 132 14.52 13.14 10.55
N ARG A 133 13.57 13.26 9.61
CA ARG A 133 13.47 12.40 8.43
C ARG A 133 12.94 13.18 7.23
N SER A 134 13.35 12.78 6.03
CA SER A 134 12.73 13.24 4.79
C SER A 134 11.46 12.44 4.51
N ILE A 135 10.30 13.11 4.47
CA ILE A 135 9.02 12.49 4.16
C ILE A 135 8.74 12.59 2.66
N PRO A 136 8.64 11.47 1.93
CA PRO A 136 8.27 11.47 0.51
C PRO A 136 6.87 12.05 0.31
N ARG A 137 6.72 12.84 -0.75
CA ARG A 137 5.40 13.30 -1.20
C ARG A 137 4.83 12.31 -2.22
N PRO A 138 3.51 12.12 -2.30
CA PRO A 138 2.92 11.42 -3.44
C PRO A 138 3.39 12.07 -4.74
N ALA A 139 3.96 11.28 -5.64
CA ALA A 139 4.63 11.80 -6.83
C ALA A 139 3.65 12.08 -7.98
N VAL A 140 2.41 11.59 -7.88
CA VAL A 140 1.59 11.35 -9.06
C VAL A 140 0.17 11.88 -8.85
N ASP A 141 -0.20 12.87 -9.66
CA ASP A 141 -1.57 13.32 -9.84
C ASP A 141 -1.93 13.20 -11.32
N HIS A 142 -2.70 12.16 -11.67
CA HIS A 142 -3.25 11.96 -13.01
C HIS A 142 -4.65 12.57 -13.16
N SER A 143 -5.10 13.37 -12.20
CA SER A 143 -6.37 14.07 -12.34
C SER A 143 -6.30 15.02 -13.54
N ARG A 144 -7.28 14.89 -14.42
CA ARG A 144 -7.48 15.87 -15.48
C ARG A 144 -8.22 17.04 -14.85
N SER A 145 -7.56 18.19 -14.80
CA SER A 145 -8.23 19.43 -14.43
C SER A 145 -9.34 19.70 -15.44
N LEU A 146 -10.57 19.41 -15.03
CA LEU A 146 -11.75 19.91 -15.74
C LEU A 146 -11.90 21.37 -15.33
N PRO A 147 -12.03 22.33 -16.28
CA PRO A 147 -12.33 23.71 -15.95
C PRO A 147 -13.76 23.79 -15.41
N LEU A 148 -13.92 23.43 -14.14
CA LEU A 148 -15.17 23.54 -13.42
C LEU A 148 -15.26 24.96 -12.87
N THR A 149 -16.12 25.77 -13.47
CA THR A 149 -16.52 27.03 -12.86
C THR A 149 -17.40 26.70 -11.65
N VAL A 150 -16.90 26.96 -10.45
CA VAL A 150 -17.70 26.83 -9.23
C VAL A 150 -18.80 27.90 -9.27
N LEU A 151 -19.99 27.53 -9.75
CA LEU A 151 -21.14 28.44 -9.87
C LEU A 151 -21.61 28.93 -8.49
N LYS A 152 -21.41 28.12 -7.45
CA LYS A 152 -21.76 28.44 -6.07
C LYS A 152 -20.77 27.79 -5.13
N LYS A 153 -20.04 28.60 -4.35
CA LYS A 153 -19.12 28.09 -3.33
C LYS A 153 -19.93 27.39 -2.24
N PRO A 154 -19.65 26.11 -1.90
CA PRO A 154 -20.40 25.41 -0.88
C PRO A 154 -20.16 26.05 0.50
N ARG A 155 -21.19 26.04 1.35
CA ARG A 155 -21.12 26.59 2.72
C ARG A 155 -20.25 25.72 3.63
N ARG A 156 -20.07 24.42 3.33
CA ARG A 156 -19.23 23.46 4.06
C ARG A 156 -18.60 22.46 3.08
N VAL A 157 -17.44 21.90 3.44
CA VAL A 157 -16.60 21.07 2.56
C VAL A 157 -17.26 19.76 2.12
N CYS A 158 -18.22 19.24 2.88
CA CYS A 158 -18.84 17.92 2.69
C CYS A 158 -20.29 17.96 2.16
N ASP A 159 -20.87 19.13 1.86
CA ASP A 159 -22.32 19.26 1.71
C ASP A 159 -22.87 19.02 0.28
N VAL A 160 -22.06 18.72 -0.73
CA VAL A 160 -22.59 18.53 -2.10
C VAL A 160 -21.96 17.37 -2.83
N ASN A 161 -22.79 16.39 -3.19
CA ASN A 161 -22.50 15.42 -4.24
C ASN A 161 -22.39 16.19 -5.57
N PRO A 162 -21.21 16.28 -6.19
CA PRO A 162 -20.98 17.08 -7.39
C PRO A 162 -21.72 16.56 -8.64
N VAL A 163 -22.34 15.37 -8.57
CA VAL A 163 -23.14 14.78 -9.65
C VAL A 163 -24.62 14.58 -9.27
N GLY A 164 -25.08 15.12 -8.13
CA GLY A 164 -26.44 14.91 -7.63
C GLY A 164 -27.57 15.45 -8.52
N GLU A 165 -27.26 16.40 -9.40
CA GLU A 165 -28.22 16.97 -10.38
C GLU A 165 -28.04 16.37 -11.80
N LEU A 166 -27.10 15.43 -11.98
CA LEU A 166 -26.83 14.75 -13.26
C LEU A 166 -27.45 13.34 -13.34
N LEU A 167 -28.19 12.92 -12.32
CA LEU A 167 -28.99 11.69 -12.24
C LEU A 167 -30.46 12.05 -12.06
#